data_AF-A0A316L451-F1
#
_entry.id   AF-A0A316L451-F1
#
_cell.length_a   1.000
_cell.length_b   1.000
_cell.length_c   1.000
_cell.angle_alpha   90.00
_cell.angle_beta   90.00
_cell.angle_gamma   90.00
#
_symmetry.space_group_name_H-M   'P 1'
#
loop_
_entity.id
_entity.type
_entity.pdbx_description
1 polymer ?
#
loop_
_entity_poly.entity_id
_entity_poly.type
_entity_poly.pdbx_seq_one_letter_code
_entity_poly.pdbx_strand_id
1 'polypeptide(L)'
;MTALEARKAVFEKNSNYITKEIYNHFQIKIQEAVSLGRCCCVVKVPTTNSFLIVDVLNLLKSEGFYCHIIPPYCEVYTVTDFCEIEVEW
;
A
#
# COMPACT_ATOMS: atom_id res chain seq x y z
N MET A 1 -15.31 -12.88 15.18
CA MET A 1 -13.99 -12.62 14.60
C MET A 1 -13.99 -13.14 13.17
N THR A 2 -13.90 -12.25 12.19
CA THR A 2 -13.83 -12.64 10.77
C THR A 2 -12.40 -13.08 10.41
N ALA A 3 -12.26 -13.85 9.33
CA ALA A 3 -10.94 -14.24 8.84
C ALA A 3 -10.05 -13.02 8.49
N LEU A 4 -10.66 -11.87 8.18
CA LEU A 4 -9.96 -10.62 7.93
C LEU A 4 -9.44 -9.98 9.22
N GLU A 5 -10.26 -9.93 10.26
CA GLU A 5 -9.86 -9.42 11.59
C GLU A 5 -8.69 -10.20 12.18
N ALA A 6 -8.70 -11.53 12.02
CA ALA A 6 -7.59 -12.39 12.45
C ALA A 6 -6.29 -12.08 11.68
N ARG A 7 -6.37 -11.83 10.36
CA ARG A 7 -5.22 -11.44 9.53
C ARG A 7 -4.67 -10.08 9.91
N LYS A 8 -5.54 -9.10 10.18
CA LYS A 8 -5.15 -7.77 10.67
C LYS A 8 -4.46 -7.85 12.03
N ALA A 9 -4.98 -8.65 12.97
CA ALA A 9 -4.36 -8.83 14.29
C ALA A 9 -2.98 -9.51 14.20
N VAL A 10 -2.80 -10.49 13.30
CA VAL A 10 -1.49 -11.13 13.05
C VAL A 10 -0.51 -10.14 12.43
N PHE A 11 -0.96 -9.34 11.46
CA PHE A 11 -0.15 -8.28 10.86
C PHE A 11 0.27 -7.24 11.91
N GLU A 12 -0.64 -6.75 12.74
CA GLU A 12 -0.32 -5.79 13.80
C GLU A 12 0.68 -6.34 14.83
N LYS A 13 0.62 -7.64 15.12
CA LYS A 13 1.54 -8.29 16.06
C LYS A 13 2.94 -8.50 15.49
N ASN A 14 3.03 -8.86 14.21
CA ASN A 14 4.29 -9.29 13.59
C ASN A 14 4.99 -8.19 12.79
N SER A 15 4.29 -7.14 12.39
CA SER A 15 4.85 -6.05 11.59
C SER A 15 5.65 -5.07 12.43
N ASN A 16 6.80 -4.66 11.91
CA ASN A 16 7.60 -3.58 12.49
C ASN A 16 6.89 -2.22 12.36
N TYR A 17 7.42 -1.20 13.03
CA TYR A 17 6.87 0.16 13.02
C TYR A 17 6.73 0.74 11.59
N ILE A 18 7.73 0.53 10.74
CA ILE A 18 7.79 1.06 9.37
C ILE A 18 6.69 0.44 8.50
N THR A 19 6.49 -0.88 8.57
CA THR A 19 5.43 -1.58 7.81
C THR A 19 4.04 -1.09 8.21
N LYS A 20 3.83 -0.78 9.50
CA LYS A 20 2.56 -0.21 10.00
C LYS A 20 2.34 1.22 9.48
N GLU A 21 3.38 2.05 9.47
CA GLU A 21 3.29 3.39 8.89
C GLU A 21 2.97 3.36 7.40
N ILE A 22 3.60 2.44 6.65
CA ILE A 22 3.29 2.25 5.23
C ILE A 22 1.82 1.88 5.07
N TYR A 23 1.32 0.86 5.78
CA TYR A 23 -0.09 0.47 5.70
C TYR A 23 -1.05 1.63 6.06
N ASN A 24 -0.75 2.41 7.11
CA ASN A 24 -1.53 3.59 7.46
C ASN A 24 -1.56 4.63 6.34
N HIS A 25 -0.42 4.85 5.67
CA HIS A 25 -0.35 5.77 4.53
C HIS A 25 -1.26 5.30 3.37
N PHE A 26 -1.29 4.01 3.08
CA PHE A 26 -2.22 3.43 2.11
C PHE A 26 -3.68 3.67 2.50
N GLN A 27 -4.05 3.39 3.76
CA GLN A 27 -5.42 3.58 4.25
C GLN A 27 -5.88 5.03 4.11
N ILE A 28 -5.02 6.00 4.47
CA ILE A 28 -5.32 7.43 4.32
C ILE A 28 -5.58 7.77 2.85
N LYS A 29 -4.71 7.32 1.92
CA LYS A 29 -4.84 7.62 0.49
C LYS A 29 -6.08 7.00 -0.14
N ILE A 30 -6.41 5.77 0.25
CA ILE A 30 -7.65 5.10 -0.18
C ILE A 30 -8.85 5.89 0.33
N GLN A 31 -8.88 6.24 1.62
CA GLN A 31 -9.97 6.99 2.22
C GLN A 31 -10.17 8.37 1.56
N GLU A 32 -9.08 9.10 1.30
CA GLU A 32 -9.10 10.36 0.56
C GLU A 32 -9.71 10.15 -0.84
N ALA A 33 -9.27 9.15 -1.59
CA ALA A 33 -9.74 8.93 -2.95
C ALA A 33 -11.20 8.45 -3.01
N VAL A 34 -11.62 7.60 -2.07
CA VAL A 34 -13.03 7.20 -1.87
C VAL A 34 -13.89 8.41 -1.55
N SER A 35 -13.43 9.31 -0.67
CA SER A 35 -14.17 10.54 -0.32
C SER A 35 -14.37 11.49 -1.50
N LEU A 36 -13.47 11.41 -2.49
CA LEU A 36 -13.54 12.17 -3.74
C LEU A 36 -14.35 11.45 -4.84
N GLY A 37 -14.91 10.27 -4.57
CA GLY A 37 -15.67 9.48 -5.54
C GLY A 37 -14.82 8.86 -6.66
N ARG A 38 -13.52 8.66 -6.43
CA ARG A 38 -12.64 7.95 -7.38
C ARG A 38 -12.90 6.44 -7.33
N CYS A 39 -12.31 5.67 -8.24
CA CYS A 39 -12.26 4.21 -8.21
C CYS A 39 -10.86 3.65 -7.92
N CYS A 40 -9.84 4.52 -7.94
CA CYS A 40 -8.47 4.15 -7.69
C CYS A 40 -7.68 5.29 -7.02
N CYS A 41 -6.53 4.94 -6.44
CA CYS A 41 -5.54 5.89 -5.96
C CYS A 41 -4.11 5.40 -6.24
N VAL A 42 -3.19 6.34 -6.41
CA VAL A 42 -1.76 6.06 -6.54
C VAL A 42 -1.05 6.43 -5.24
N VAL A 43 -0.31 5.48 -4.69
CA VAL A 43 0.50 5.63 -3.47
C VAL A 43 1.97 5.57 -3.82
N LYS A 44 2.75 6.55 -3.34
CA LYS A 44 4.21 6.60 -3.51
C LYS A 44 4.88 6.02 -2.28
N VAL A 45 5.76 5.04 -2.45
CA VAL A 45 6.45 4.37 -1.34
C VAL A 45 7.95 4.29 -1.60
N PRO A 46 8.82 4.59 -0.63
CA PRO A 46 10.26 4.48 -0.83
C PRO A 46 10.69 3.07 -1.26
N THR A 47 11.53 2.94 -2.30
CA THR A 47 12.05 1.65 -2.78
C THR A 47 12.97 0.98 -1.76
N THR A 48 13.57 1.74 -0.85
CA THR A 48 14.33 1.23 0.31
C THR A 48 13.48 0.33 1.22
N ASN A 49 12.15 0.49 1.18
CA ASN A 49 11.20 -0.32 1.93
C ASN A 49 10.52 -1.41 1.07
N SER A 50 11.01 -1.68 -0.13
CA SER A 50 10.39 -2.60 -1.12
C SER A 50 10.06 -4.00 -0.57
N PHE A 51 10.89 -4.56 0.30
CA PHE A 51 10.59 -5.84 0.98
C PHE A 51 9.42 -5.74 1.96
N LEU A 52 9.30 -4.62 2.68
CA LEU A 52 8.23 -4.37 3.65
C LEU A 52 6.89 -4.07 2.98
N ILE A 53 6.91 -3.62 1.73
CA ILE A 53 5.71 -3.35 0.92
C ILE A 53 4.94 -4.66 0.64
N VAL A 54 5.64 -5.79 0.48
CA VAL A 54 4.99 -7.06 0.09
C VAL A 54 3.93 -7.48 1.11
N ASP A 55 4.22 -7.37 2.41
CA ASP A 55 3.27 -7.71 3.48
C ASP A 55 2.05 -6.78 3.47
N VAL A 56 2.27 -5.48 3.21
CA VAL A 56 1.19 -4.49 3.08
C VAL A 56 0.30 -4.80 1.88
N LEU A 57 0.89 -5.09 0.72
CA LEU A 57 0.15 -5.43 -0.50
C LEU A 57 -0.64 -6.72 -0.33
N ASN A 58 -0.06 -7.73 0.33
CA ASN A 58 -0.77 -8.98 0.61
C ASN A 58 -1.96 -8.74 1.54
N LEU A 59 -1.81 -7.89 2.56
CA LEU A 59 -2.92 -7.53 3.44
C LEU A 59 -4.04 -6.82 2.68
N LEU A 60 -3.71 -5.82 1.85
CA LEU A 60 -4.66 -5.07 1.03
C LEU A 60 -5.41 -5.98 0.03
N LYS A 61 -4.71 -6.88 -0.66
CA LYS A 61 -5.35 -7.89 -1.52
C LYS A 61 -6.33 -8.76 -0.76
N SER A 62 -5.97 -9.10 0.48
CA SER A 62 -6.79 -9.91 1.36
C SER A 62 -8.05 -9.16 1.88
N GLU A 63 -8.04 -7.82 1.80
CA GLU A 63 -9.17 -6.92 2.05
C GLU A 63 -10.06 -6.72 0.81
N GLY A 64 -9.64 -7.21 -0.36
CA GLY A 64 -10.38 -7.12 -1.62
C GLY A 64 -9.85 -6.05 -2.58
N PHE A 65 -8.81 -5.31 -2.20
CA PHE A 65 -8.20 -4.31 -3.08
C PHE A 65 -7.37 -4.97 -4.19
N TYR A 66 -7.48 -4.43 -5.41
CA TYR A 66 -6.54 -4.76 -6.47
C TYR A 66 -5.36 -3.80 -6.39
N CYS A 67 -4.15 -4.34 -6.27
CA CYS A 67 -2.93 -3.54 -6.19
C CYS A 67 -1.94 -3.95 -7.26
N HIS A 68 -1.43 -2.98 -8.03
CA HIS A 68 -0.37 -3.22 -9.00
C HIS A 68 0.69 -2.11 -8.96
N ILE A 69 1.94 -2.50 -9.20
CA ILE A 69 3.07 -1.58 -9.22
C ILE A 69 3.08 -0.92 -10.60
N ILE A 70 3.06 0.42 -10.63
CA ILE A 70 3.24 1.18 -11.86
C ILE A 70 4.74 1.17 -12.16
N PRO A 71 5.20 0.53 -13.26
CA PRO A 71 6.60 0.60 -13.64
C PRO A 71 6.96 2.07 -13.89
N PRO A 72 8.13 2.54 -13.41
CA PRO A 72 8.54 3.91 -13.66
C PRO A 72 8.60 4.14 -15.17
N TYR A 73 7.77 5.05 -15.68
CA TYR A 73 7.91 5.52 -17.05
C TYR A 73 9.25 6.26 -17.12
N CYS A 74 10.24 5.64 -17.76
CA CYS A 74 11.58 6.18 -17.89
C CYS A 74 11.57 7.53 -18.58
N GLU A 75 11.65 8.62 -17.81
CA GLU A 75 12.37 9.84 -18.20
C GLU A 75 13.07 10.42 -16.96
N VAL A 76 14.40 10.35 -16.98
CA VAL A 76 15.34 11.29 -16.35
C VAL A 76 15.45 11.28 -14.80
N TYR A 77 16.58 10.74 -14.33
CA TYR A 77 17.44 11.24 -13.24
C TYR A 77 16.83 12.22 -12.20
N THR A 78 15.82 11.80 -11.43
CA THR A 78 15.56 12.41 -10.12
C THR A 78 15.75 11.35 -9.05
N VAL A 79 16.76 11.57 -8.21
CA VAL A 79 17.19 10.74 -7.07
C VAL A 79 16.14 10.81 -5.97
N THR A 80 14.98 10.26 -6.23
CA THR A 80 13.97 9.97 -5.22
C THR A 80 13.44 8.58 -5.51
N ASP A 81 14.11 7.63 -4.86
CA ASP A 81 13.91 6.19 -4.88
C ASP A 81 12.52 5.82 -4.34
N PHE A 82 11.47 5.97 -5.16
CA PHE A 82 10.09 5.59 -4.82
C PHE A 82 9.46 4.69 -5.90
N CYS A 83 8.65 3.73 -5.46
CA CYS A 83 7.73 2.98 -6.30
C CYS A 83 6.34 3.62 -6.24
N GLU A 84 5.66 3.65 -7.38
CA GLU A 84 4.24 4.01 -7.47
C GLU A 84 3.39 2.74 -7.50
N ILE A 85 2.33 2.73 -6.70
CA ILE A 85 1.42 1.60 -6.56
C ILE A 85 0.01 2.12 -6.77
N GLU A 86 -0.67 1.61 -7.78
CA GLU A 86 -2.10 1.84 -7.97
C GLU A 86 -2.90 0.84 -7.14
N VAL A 87 -3.92 1.35 -6.45
CA VAL A 87 -4.85 0.59 -5.63
C VAL A 87 -6.27 0.90 -6.09
N GLU A 88 -7.01 -0.14 -6.46
CA GLU A 88 -8.39 -0.10 -6.95
C GLU A 88 -9.31 -0.90 -6.01
N TRP A 89 -10.60 -0.55 -5.96
CA TRP A 89 -11.60 -1.16 -5.08
C TRP A 89 -12.92 -1.51 -5.79
#